data_AF-A0ABC8QT93-F1
#
_entry.id   AF-A0ABC8QT93-F1
#
_cell.length_a   1.000
_cell.length_b   1.000
_cell.length_c   1.000
_cell.angle_alpha   90.00
_cell.angle_beta   90.00
_cell.angle_gamma   90.00
#
_symmetry.space_group_name_H-M   'P 1'
#
loop_
_entity.id
_entity.type
_entity.pdbx_description
1 polymer ?
#
loop_
_entity_poly.entity_id
_entity_poly.type
_entity_poly.pdbx_seq_one_letter_code
_entity_poly.pdbx_strand_id
1 'polypeptide(L)' 'MVNVIKGLLISCDIPMAQFIINLNASLPQSQKFIIYVLDSTHIFVRSDVAGTIREAIKEFRDQNTYEKPA' A
#
# COMPACT_ATOMS: atom_id res chain seq x y z
N MET A 1 27.34 8.57 6.96
CA MET A 1 26.20 8.90 7.85
C MET A 1 25.01 8.08 7.36
N VAL A 2 24.45 7.21 8.18
CA VAL A 2 23.37 6.28 7.79
C VAL A 2 22.10 6.70 8.52
N ASN A 3 21.01 6.90 7.78
CA ASN A 3 19.70 7.21 8.37
C ASN A 3 18.89 5.92 8.47
N VAL A 4 18.53 5.52 9.70
CA VAL A 4 17.75 4.31 9.97
C VAL A 4 16.33 4.71 10.32
N ILE A 5 15.39 4.32 9.46
CA ILE A 5 13.96 4.56 9.66
C ILE A 5 13.29 3.21 9.87
N LYS A 6 12.54 3.05 10.96
CA LYS A 6 11.69 1.88 11.19
C LYS A 6 10.41 2.02 10.37
N GLY A 7 10.03 0.97 9.66
CA GLY A 7 8.87 0.96 8.79
C GLY A 7 8.49 -0.45 8.37
N LEU A 8 7.53 -0.55 7.46
CA LEU A 8 7.10 -1.80 6.87
C LEU A 8 7.55 -1.86 5.41
N LEU A 9 8.19 -2.98 5.04
CA LEU A 9 8.45 -3.32 3.66
C LEU A 9 7.25 -4.10 3.12
N ILE A 10 6.65 -3.60 2.03
CA ILE A 10 5.58 -4.27 1.30
C ILE A 10 6.16 -4.79 0.00
N SER A 11 6.07 -6.12 -0.19
CA SER A 11 6.35 -6.79 -1.46
C SER A 11 5.03 -7.25 -2.06
N CYS A 12 4.73 -6.80 -3.28
CA CYS A 12 3.52 -7.17 -4.02
C CYS A 12 3.76 -7.13 -5.53
N ASP A 13 2.81 -7.63 -6.30
CA ASP A 13 2.82 -7.52 -7.75
C ASP A 13 2.62 -6.06 -8.21
N ILE A 14 3.06 -5.77 -9.43
CA ILE A 14 3.10 -4.42 -9.99
C ILE A 14 1.75 -3.68 -9.91
N PRO A 15 0.59 -4.27 -10.28
CA PRO A 15 -0.67 -3.53 -10.21
C PRO A 15 -1.09 -3.23 -8.77
N MET A 16 -0.75 -4.09 -7.79
CA MET A 16 -1.01 -3.78 -6.37
C MET A 16 -0.10 -2.68 -5.86
N ALA A 17 1.17 -2.65 -6.28
CA ALA A 17 2.07 -1.55 -5.96
C ALA A 17 1.52 -0.21 -6.51
N GLN A 18 1.04 -0.21 -7.76
CA GLN A 18 0.41 0.98 -8.36
C GLN A 18 -0.86 1.41 -7.62
N PHE A 19 -1.71 0.46 -7.21
CA PHE A 19 -2.87 0.76 -6.38
C PHE A 19 -2.48 1.45 -5.06
N ILE A 20 -1.47 0.93 -4.35
CA ILE A 20 -0.99 1.50 -3.08
C ILE A 20 -0.41 2.91 -3.30
N ILE A 21 0.34 3.12 -4.39
CA ILE A 21 0.88 4.44 -4.75
C ILE A 21 -0.25 5.44 -5.01
N ASN A 22 -1.27 5.05 -5.75
CA ASN A 22 -2.44 5.89 -6.03
C ASN A 22 -3.25 6.18 -4.77
N LEU A 23 -3.45 5.18 -3.90
CA LEU A 23 -4.09 5.36 -2.60
C LEU A 23 -3.35 6.42 -1.78
N ASN A 24 -2.03 6.32 -1.67
CA ASN A 24 -1.21 7.32 -0.98
C ASN A 24 -1.28 8.71 -1.63
N ALA A 25 -1.37 8.78 -2.97
CA ALA A 25 -1.46 10.04 -3.69
C ALA A 25 -2.82 10.76 -3.47
N SER A 26 -3.89 10.00 -3.29
CA SER A 26 -5.24 10.53 -3.01
C SER A 26 -5.41 11.11 -1.60
N LEU A 27 -4.50 10.79 -0.67
CA LEU A 27 -4.58 11.25 0.71
C LEU A 27 -4.01 12.66 0.90
N PRO A 28 -4.55 13.44 1.86
CA PRO A 28 -3.93 14.67 2.32
C PRO A 28 -2.48 14.47 2.76
N GLN A 29 -1.65 15.51 2.66
CA GLN A 29 -0.22 15.42 2.95
C GLN A 29 0.10 14.90 4.36
N SER A 30 -0.75 15.20 5.35
CA SER A 30 -0.62 14.71 6.73
C SER A 30 -0.86 13.21 6.88
N GLN A 31 -1.56 12.60 5.93
CA GLN A 31 -1.97 11.19 5.95
C GLN A 31 -1.15 10.32 4.98
N LYS A 32 -0.25 10.93 4.19
CA LYS A 32 0.68 10.17 3.35
C LYS A 32 1.55 9.25 4.19
N PHE A 33 1.70 8.03 3.72
CA PHE A 33 2.28 6.92 4.45
C PHE A 33 3.43 6.22 3.72
N ILE A 34 3.61 6.46 2.41
CA ILE A 34 4.78 5.98 1.67
C ILE A 34 5.99 6.83 2.04
N ILE A 35 7.05 6.17 2.47
CA ILE A 35 8.35 6.79 2.77
C ILE A 35 9.23 6.71 1.52
N TYR A 36 9.36 5.53 0.92
CA TYR A 36 10.12 5.30 -0.31
C TYR A 36 9.42 4.29 -1.21
N VAL A 37 9.46 4.54 -2.53
CA VAL A 37 9.22 3.51 -3.54
C VAL A 37 10.60 2.98 -3.92
N LEU A 38 10.86 1.70 -3.64
CA LEU A 38 12.19 1.11 -3.83
C LEU A 38 12.33 0.58 -5.26
N ASP A 39 11.28 -0.07 -5.77
CA ASP A 39 11.16 -0.53 -7.15
C ASP A 39 9.67 -0.72 -7.52
N SER A 40 9.37 -1.38 -8.64
CA SER A 40 8.00 -1.61 -9.12
C SER A 40 7.16 -2.58 -8.27
N THR A 41 7.79 -3.32 -7.36
CA THR A 41 7.18 -4.38 -6.53
C THR A 41 7.40 -4.17 -5.03
N HIS A 42 8.31 -3.28 -4.65
CA HIS A 42 8.71 -3.01 -3.28
C HIS A 42 8.43 -1.56 -2.88
N ILE A 43 7.65 -1.40 -1.82
CA ILE A 43 7.31 -0.09 -1.26
C ILE A 43 7.64 -0.10 0.23
N PHE A 44 8.31 0.95 0.71
CA PHE A 44 8.60 1.16 2.12
C PHE A 44 7.65 2.20 2.72
N VAL A 45 6.87 1.80 3.72
CA VAL A 45 5.81 2.60 4.32
C VAL A 45 5.99 2.75 5.83
N ARG A 46 5.25 3.67 6.43
CA ARG A 46 5.20 3.81 7.89
C ARG A 46 4.58 2.56 8.54
N SER A 47 5.00 2.22 9.76
CA SER A 47 4.54 1.01 10.44
C SER A 47 3.10 1.06 10.95
N ASP A 48 2.52 2.25 11.11
CA ASP A 48 1.17 2.48 11.65
C ASP A 48 0.04 2.17 10.67
N VAL A 49 0.32 2.13 9.36
CA VAL A 49 -0.70 2.01 8.30
C VAL A 49 -0.94 0.58 7.83
N ALA A 50 -0.31 -0.41 8.44
CA ALA A 50 -0.42 -1.81 8.01
C ALA A 50 -1.86 -2.33 8.00
N GLY A 51 -2.67 -1.96 9.01
CA GLY A 51 -4.08 -2.32 9.08
C GLY A 51 -4.90 -1.69 7.96
N THR A 52 -4.76 -0.37 7.80
CA THR A 52 -5.47 0.41 6.78
C THR A 52 -5.18 -0.08 5.36
N ILE A 53 -3.91 -0.38 5.04
CA ILE A 53 -3.53 -0.89 3.72
C ILE A 53 -4.16 -2.27 3.48
N ARG A 54 -4.16 -3.16 4.48
CA ARG A 54 -4.78 -4.49 4.35
C ARG A 54 -6.28 -4.41 4.12
N GLU A 55 -6.99 -3.53 4.82
CA GLU A 55 -8.42 -3.32 4.64
C GLU A 55 -8.73 -2.76 3.25
N ALA A 56 -7.99 -1.73 2.81
CA ALA A 56 -8.17 -1.13 1.49
C ALA A 56 -7.91 -2.14 0.35
N ILE A 57 -6.87 -2.98 0.48
CA ILE A 57 -6.59 -4.04 -0.51
C ILE A 57 -7.69 -5.10 -0.52
N LYS A 58 -8.20 -5.49 0.66
CA LYS A 58 -9.30 -6.45 0.75
C LYS A 58 -10.55 -5.91 0.05
N GLU A 59 -10.96 -4.68 0.37
CA GLU A 59 -12.11 -4.04 -0.26
C GLU A 59 -11.94 -3.92 -1.77
N PHE A 60 -10.76 -3.47 -2.23
CA PHE A 60 -10.44 -3.40 -3.65
C PHE A 60 -10.58 -4.77 -4.33
N ARG A 61 -10.05 -5.83 -3.71
CA ARG A 61 -10.14 -7.18 -4.28
C ARG A 61 -11.59 -7.66 -4.31
N ASP A 62 -12.35 -7.44 -3.25
CA ASP A 62 -13.74 -7.90 -3.15
C ASP A 62 -14.63 -7.18 -4.18
N GLN A 63 -14.38 -5.89 -4.46
CA GLN A 63 -15.08 -5.14 -5.52
C GLN A 63 -14.73 -5.60 -6.94
N ASN A 64 -13.51 -6.11 -7.15
CA ASN A 64 -13.02 -6.54 -8.47
C ASN A 64 -13.16 -8.05 -8.71
N THR A 65 -13.60 -8.81 -7.71
CA THR A 65 -13.79 -10.25 -7.80
C THR A 65 -15.27 -10.56 -8.01
N TYR A 66 -15.61 -11.19 -9.13
CA TYR A 66 -16.93 -11.75 -9.31
C TYR A 66 -17.06 -13.06 -8.51
N GLU A 67 -17.98 -13.08 -7.55
CA GLU A 67 -18.41 -14.33 -6.91
C GLU A 67 -19.71 -14.82 -7.56
N LYS A 68 -19.72 -16.09 -7.96
CA LYS A 68 -20.91 -16.72 -8.52
C LYS A 68 -22.01 -16.76 -7.43
N PRO A 69 -23.19 -16.17 -7.66
CA PRO A 69 -24.30 -16.31 -6.72
C PRO A 69 -24.75 -17.77 -6.65
N ALA A 70 -25.08 -18.23 -5.44
CA ALA A 70 -25.47 -19.61 -5.14
C ALA A 70 -26.71 -20.07 -5.94
#